data_AF-A0AAC9P766-F1
#
_entry.id   AF-A0AAC9P766-F1
#
_cell.length_a   1.000
_cell.length_b   1.000
_cell.length_c   1.000
_cell.angle_alpha   90.00
_cell.angle_beta   90.00
_cell.angle_gamma   90.00
#
_symmetry.space_group_name_H-M   'P 1'
#
loop_
_entity.id
_entity.type
_entity.pdbx_description
1 polymer ?
#
loop_
_entity_poly.entity_id
_entity_poly.type
_entity_poly.pdbx_seq_one_letter_code
_entity_poly.pdbx_strand_id
1 'polypeptide(L)' 'MEITRGVATEEELAALIAVVSDAYSQEAADAVAEEPRVSAWARTQRPLRRALRRDIPWGRFAR' A
#
# COMPACT_ATOMS: atom_id res chain seq x y z
N MET A 1 -31.51 7.39 -2.13
CA MET A 1 -31.98 6.05 -1.73
C MET A 1 -32.98 6.25 -0.62
N GLU A 2 -34.21 5.77 -0.81
CA GLU A 2 -35.29 5.92 0.15
C GLU A 2 -35.50 4.57 0.84
N ILE A 3 -35.36 4.54 2.18
CA ILE A 3 -35.63 3.35 2.98
C ILE A 3 -37.03 3.51 3.55
N THR A 4 -37.98 2.75 3.02
CA THR A 4 -39.33 2.71 3.56
C THR A 4 -39.39 1.81 4.80
N ARG A 5 -40.29 2.14 5.73
CA ARG A 5 -40.54 1.31 6.91
C ARG A 5 -41.42 0.12 6.50
N GLY A 6 -41.02 -1.10 6.85
CA GLY A 6 -41.77 -2.33 6.55
C GLY A 6 -41.07 -3.58 7.12
N VAL A 7 -41.68 -4.75 6.90
CA VAL A 7 -41.09 -6.07 7.18
C VAL A 7 -40.82 -6.74 5.84
N ALA A 8 -39.57 -7.06 5.54
CA ALA A 8 -39.20 -7.81 4.34
C ALA A 8 -39.62 -9.28 4.49
N THR A 9 -39.96 -9.94 3.39
CA THR A 9 -40.16 -11.39 3.42
C THR A 9 -38.83 -12.13 3.59
N GLU A 10 -38.87 -13.40 3.97
CA GLU A 10 -37.68 -14.24 4.09
C GLU A 10 -36.94 -14.37 2.74
N GLU A 11 -37.68 -14.46 1.64
CA GLU A 11 -37.13 -14.54 0.28
C GLU A 11 -36.41 -13.24 -0.12
N GLU A 12 -37.00 -12.09 0.20
CA GLU A 12 -36.40 -10.77 -0.05
C GLU A 12 -35.13 -10.58 0.78
N LEU A 13 -35.14 -11.03 2.05
CA LEU A 13 -33.98 -10.99 2.92
C LEU A 13 -32.86 -11.90 2.40
N ALA A 14 -33.20 -13.12 1.97
CA ALA A 14 -32.24 -14.04 1.38
C ALA A 14 -31.62 -13.48 0.10
N ALA A 15 -32.44 -12.89 -0.78
CA ALA A 15 -31.96 -12.25 -2.01
C ALA A 15 -31.02 -11.08 -1.70
N LEU A 16 -31.36 -10.23 -0.73
CA LEU A 16 -30.51 -9.13 -0.30
C LEU A 16 -29.17 -9.63 0.26
N ILE A 17 -29.19 -10.62 1.15
CA ILE A 17 -27.97 -11.19 1.74
C ILE A 17 -27.08 -11.79 0.66
N ALA A 18 -27.65 -12.52 -0.31
CA ALA A 18 -26.90 -13.11 -1.40
C ALA A 18 -26.15 -12.04 -2.23
N VAL A 19 -26.85 -10.97 -2.63
CA VAL A 19 -26.27 -9.87 -3.43
C VAL A 19 -25.20 -9.12 -2.64
N VAL A 20 -25.47 -8.78 -1.38
CA VAL A 20 -24.50 -8.05 -0.54
C VAL A 20 -23.27 -8.90 -0.26
N SER A 21 -23.45 -10.20 -0.01
CA SER A 21 -22.34 -11.12 0.23
C SER A 21 -21.47 -11.31 -1.00
N ASP A 22 -22.07 -11.43 -2.19
CA ASP A 22 -21.34 -11.52 -3.46
C ASP A 22 -20.55 -10.24 -3.74
N ALA A 23 -21.20 -9.08 -3.62
CA ALA A 23 -20.53 -7.78 -3.80
C ALA A 23 -19.36 -7.59 -2.83
N TYR A 24 -19.55 -7.92 -1.55
CA TYR A 24 -18.49 -7.84 -0.55
C TYR A 24 -17.36 -8.85 -0.82
N SER A 25 -17.68 -10.04 -1.30
CA SER A 25 -16.66 -11.04 -1.66
C SER A 25 -15.81 -10.60 -2.84
N GLN A 26 -16.42 -9.97 -3.86
CA GLN A 26 -15.71 -9.39 -5.00
C GLN A 26 -14.82 -8.22 -4.55
N GLU A 27 -15.36 -7.30 -3.75
CA GLU A 27 -14.58 -6.18 -3.21
C GLU A 27 -13.39 -6.66 -2.37
N ALA A 28 -13.59 -7.65 -1.50
CA ALA A 28 -12.53 -8.23 -0.69
C ALA A 28 -11.46 -8.95 -1.54
N ALA A 29 -11.85 -9.58 -2.64
CA ALA A 29 -10.92 -10.22 -3.58
C ALA A 29 -10.08 -9.19 -4.35
N ASP A 30 -10.66 -8.03 -4.67
CA ASP A 30 -9.98 -6.95 -5.38
C ASP A 30 -9.14 -6.04 -4.47
N ALA A 31 -9.44 -6.03 -3.16
CA ALA A 31 -8.72 -5.30 -2.13
C ALA A 31 -7.35 -5.91 -1.79
N VAL A 32 -6.54 -6.21 -2.80
CA VAL A 32 -5.16 -6.67 -2.64
C VAL A 32 -4.24 -5.45 -2.64
N ALA A 33 -3.62 -5.17 -1.48
CA ALA A 33 -2.55 -4.19 -1.42
C ALA A 33 -1.38 -4.66 -2.31
N GLU A 34 -0.81 -3.75 -3.12
CA GLU A 34 0.41 -4.08 -3.85
C GLU A 34 1.53 -4.43 -2.87
N GLU A 35 2.18 -5.58 -3.08
CA GLU A 35 3.36 -5.95 -2.32
C GLU A 35 4.44 -4.86 -2.51
N PRO A 36 4.98 -4.27 -1.45
CA PRO A 36 6.00 -3.24 -1.55
C PRO A 36 7.23 -3.76 -2.34
N ARG A 37 7.39 -3.26 -3.56
CA ARG A 37 8.54 -3.61 -4.40
C ARG A 37 9.74 -2.75 -4.04
N VAL A 38 10.76 -3.37 -3.44
CA VAL A 38 12.04 -2.71 -3.17
C VAL A 38 12.89 -2.71 -4.44
N SER A 39 13.26 -1.54 -4.95
CA SER A 39 14.13 -1.46 -6.13
C SER A 39 15.53 -2.02 -5.84
N ALA A 40 16.21 -2.50 -6.87
CA ALA A 40 17.60 -2.94 -6.75
C ALA A 40 18.50 -1.82 -6.20
N TRP A 41 18.21 -0.56 -6.55
CA TRP A 41 18.88 0.62 -6.01
C TRP A 41 18.63 0.78 -4.50
N ALA A 42 17.37 0.73 -4.06
CA ALA A 42 17.03 0.86 -2.64
C ALA A 42 17.67 -0.26 -1.79
N ARG A 43 17.73 -1.50 -2.32
CA ARG A 43 18.42 -2.63 -1.66
C ARG A 43 19.94 -2.47 -1.56
N THR A 44 20.55 -1.74 -2.50
CA THR A 44 22.01 -1.60 -2.58
C THR A 44 22.52 -0.22 -2.14
N GLN A 45 21.60 0.68 -1.77
CA GLN A 45 21.94 2.02 -1.34
C GLN A 45 22.87 1.96 -0.13
N ARG A 46 24.09 2.48 -0.31
CA ARG A 46 25.07 2.60 0.75
C ARG A 46 24.86 3.92 1.50
N PRO A 47 25.19 3.99 2.79
CA PRO A 47 25.15 5.25 3.52
C PRO A 47 26.01 6.30 2.81
N LEU A 48 25.56 7.57 2.88
CA LEU A 48 26.35 8.69 2.37
C LEU A 48 27.74 8.65 3.00
N ARG A 49 28.78 8.76 2.16
CA ARG A 49 30.14 8.85 2.67
C ARG A 49 30.25 10.10 3.54
N ARG A 50 30.98 9.99 4.64
CA ARG A 50 31.34 11.15 5.46
C ARG A 50 32.01 12.20 4.57
N ALA A 51 31.68 13.47 4.80
CA ALA A 51 32.32 14.58 4.11
C ALA A 51 33.84 14.48 4.22
N LEU A 52 34.53 14.88 3.15
CA LEU A 52 35.99 14.90 3.11
C LEU A 52 36.54 15.76 4.25
N ARG A 53 37.51 15.21 4.99
CA ARG A 53 38.25 15.93 6.02
C ARG A 53 39.06 17.07 5.39
N ARG A 54 38.64 18.32 5.64
CA ARG A 54 39.32 19.53 5.16
C ARG A 54 40.52 19.93 6.02
N ASP A 55 40.63 19.34 7.20
CA ASP A 55 41.72 19.52 8.15
C ASP A 55 42.98 18.70 7.80
N ILE A 56 42.91 17.84 6.79
CA ILE A 56 44.06 17.08 6.27
C ILE A 56 44.41 17.63 4.88
N PRO A 57 45.65 18.10 4.66
CA PRO A 57 46.11 18.49 3.33
C PRO A 57 46.03 17.33 2.33
N TRP A 58 45.63 17.60 1.09
CA TRP A 58 45.58 16.58 0.02
C TRP A 58 47.00 16.25 -0.49
N GLY A 59 47.80 15.63 0.37
CA GLY A 59 49.17 15.19 0.09
C GLY A 59 49.99 16.21 -0.70
N ARG A 60 50.69 15.74 -1.74
CA ARG A 60 51.55 16.56 -2.62
C ARG A 60 50.81 17.55 -3.52
N PHE A 61 49.47 17.55 -3.51
CA PHE A 61 48.65 18.38 -4.41
C PHE A 61 48.12 19.65 -3.75
N ALA A 62 48.41 19.88 -2.47
CA ALA A 62 47.95 21.04 -1.71
C ALA A 62 48.98 22.18 -1.63
N ARG A 63 49.95 22.21 -2.55
CA ARG A 63 50.96 23.28 -2.63
C ARG A 63 50.45 24.44 -3.46
#